data_AF-A0AAV6X6P9-F1
#
_entry.id   AF-A0AAV6X6P9-F1
#
_cell.length_a   1.000
_cell.length_b   1.000
_cell.length_c   1.000
_cell.angle_alpha   90.00
_cell.angle_beta   90.00
_cell.angle_gamma   90.00
#
_symmetry.space_group_name_H-M   'P 1'
#
loop_
_entity.id
_entity.type
_entity.pdbx_description
1 polymer ?
#
loop_
_entity_poly.entity_id
_entity_poly.type
_entity_poly.pdbx_seq_one_letter_code
_entity_poly.pdbx_strand_id
1 'polypeptide(L)'
;MEFEVRVVGGIESCFVSLPLNLIQTLQSGYLPPILSIELRSDARLWHVAWCGSASSSPSAIEIARQYADCIGLSDRTVVKVRVVSNLPKATLVTIEPLTEDDWEILELNSELAENVILKQQQQQPW
;
A
#
# COMPACT_ATOMS: atom_id res chain seq x y z
N MET A 1 -15.74 -10.16 2.13
CA MET A 1 -16.06 -9.69 0.77
C MET A 1 -14.86 -10.01 -0.10
N GLU A 2 -15.09 -10.49 -1.33
CA GLU A 2 -14.04 -10.81 -2.29
C GLU A 2 -13.97 -9.71 -3.35
N PHE A 3 -12.74 -9.36 -3.74
CA PHE A 3 -12.47 -8.32 -4.73
C PHE A 3 -11.41 -8.83 -5.69
N GLU A 4 -11.49 -8.39 -6.95
CA GLU A 4 -10.44 -8.65 -7.93
C GLU A 4 -9.36 -7.55 -7.82
N VAL A 5 -8.08 -7.93 -7.86
CA VAL A 5 -6.97 -6.96 -7.95
C VAL A 5 -6.79 -6.51 -9.39
N ARG A 6 -6.61 -5.22 -9.60
CA ARG A 6 -6.26 -4.60 -10.88
C ARG A 6 -4.90 -3.92 -10.78
N VAL A 7 -3.95 -4.38 -11.58
CA VAL A 7 -2.63 -3.76 -11.68
C VAL A 7 -2.68 -2.59 -12.67
N VAL A 8 -2.38 -1.39 -12.19
CA VAL A 8 -2.49 -0.15 -12.96
C VAL A 8 -1.11 0.47 -13.19
N GLY A 9 -0.84 0.93 -14.41
CA GLY A 9 0.38 1.66 -14.76
C GLY A 9 0.23 3.17 -14.57
N GLY A 10 1.35 3.89 -14.46
CA GLY A 10 1.37 5.36 -14.32
C GLY A 10 0.99 5.87 -12.93
N ILE A 11 0.80 4.98 -11.96
CA ILE A 11 0.67 5.32 -10.54
C ILE A 11 2.03 5.10 -9.87
N GLU A 12 2.53 6.14 -9.22
CA GLU A 12 3.78 6.10 -8.46
C GLU A 12 3.45 6.15 -6.95
N SER A 13 2.99 5.01 -6.41
CA SER A 13 2.54 4.91 -5.03
C SER A 13 2.62 3.49 -4.49
N CYS A 14 2.87 3.37 -3.18
CA CYS A 14 2.81 2.12 -2.42
C CYS A 14 1.47 1.93 -1.67
N PHE A 15 0.45 2.71 -2.03
CA PHE A 15 -0.91 2.57 -1.50
C PHE A 15 -1.81 1.89 -2.53
N VAL A 16 -2.76 1.08 -2.05
CA VAL A 16 -3.84 0.55 -2.90
C VAL A 16 -4.98 1.55 -2.98
N SER A 17 -5.81 1.48 -4.02
CA SER A 17 -7.08 2.20 -4.10
C SER A 17 -8.24 1.23 -3.93
N LEU A 18 -9.20 1.59 -3.09
CA LEU A 18 -10.31 0.71 -2.71
C LEU A 18 -11.59 1.03 -3.49
N PRO A 19 -12.42 0.02 -3.80
CA PRO A 19 -13.78 0.23 -4.29
C PRO A 19 -14.62 1.12 -3.38
N LEU A 20 -15.47 1.97 -3.96
CA LEU A 20 -16.32 2.89 -3.20
C LEU A 20 -17.26 2.19 -2.21
N ASN A 21 -17.81 1.02 -2.56
CA ASN A 21 -18.66 0.24 -1.65
C ASN A 21 -17.89 -0.25 -0.41
N LEU A 22 -16.61 -0.59 -0.58
CA LEU A 22 -15.74 -0.95 0.55
C LEU A 22 -15.47 0.29 1.40
N ILE A 23 -15.11 1.42 0.79
CA ILE A 23 -14.86 2.69 1.50
C ILE A 23 -16.09 3.10 2.31
N GLN A 24 -17.30 3.05 1.72
CA GLN A 24 -18.55 3.37 2.40
C GLN A 24 -18.82 2.46 3.61
N THR A 25 -18.47 1.18 3.50
CA THR A 25 -18.59 0.23 4.63
C THR A 25 -17.62 0.61 5.76
N LEU A 26 -16.40 1.05 5.42
CA LEU A 26 -15.38 1.48 6.37
C LEU A 26 -15.73 2.81 7.04
N GLN A 27 -16.33 3.75 6.32
CA GLN A 27 -16.71 5.10 6.81
C GLN A 27 -17.84 5.11 7.84
N SER A 28 -18.41 3.95 8.19
CA SER A 28 -19.37 3.84 9.28
C SER A 28 -18.78 4.18 10.66
N GLY A 29 -17.46 4.40 10.76
CA GLY A 29 -16.76 4.92 11.95
C GLY A 29 -15.62 5.90 11.62
N TYR A 30 -14.86 6.31 12.64
CA TYR A 30 -13.66 7.14 12.46
C TYR A 30 -12.56 6.31 11.79
N LEU A 31 -12.12 6.74 10.62
CA LEU A 31 -11.01 6.10 9.91
C LEU A 31 -9.71 6.86 10.16
N PRO A 32 -8.63 6.18 10.58
CA PRO A 32 -7.30 6.76 10.57
C PRO A 32 -6.91 7.23 9.16
N PRO A 33 -5.99 8.21 9.02
CA PRO A 33 -5.51 8.68 7.73
C PRO A 33 -4.92 7.58 6.84
N ILE A 34 -4.31 6.56 7.44
CA ILE A 34 -3.74 5.40 6.76
C ILE A 34 -4.29 4.15 7.42
N LEU A 35 -4.83 3.23 6.61
CA LEU A 35 -5.26 1.91 7.05
C LEU A 35 -4.29 0.84 6.58
N SER A 36 -3.94 -0.07 7.48
CA SER A 36 -3.32 -1.34 7.11
C SER A 36 -4.40 -2.33 6.69
N ILE A 37 -4.18 -2.99 5.56
CA ILE A 37 -5.12 -3.89 4.93
C ILE A 37 -4.41 -5.20 4.63
N GLU A 38 -5.06 -6.30 4.99
CA GLU A 38 -4.67 -7.63 4.58
C GLU A 38 -5.48 -8.07 3.37
N LEU A 39 -4.76 -8.46 2.32
CA LEU A 39 -5.31 -9.15 1.15
C LEU A 39 -4.94 -10.62 1.25
N ARG A 40 -5.92 -11.52 1.18
CA ARG A 40 -5.70 -12.96 1.26
C ARG A 40 -6.24 -13.69 0.04
N SER A 41 -5.42 -14.51 -0.59
CA SER A 41 -5.82 -15.42 -1.67
C SER A 41 -5.20 -16.79 -1.41
N ASP A 42 -6.02 -17.83 -1.26
CA ASP A 42 -5.58 -19.17 -0.85
C ASP A 42 -4.65 -19.15 0.39
N ALA A 43 -3.40 -19.57 0.21
CA ALA A 43 -2.34 -19.59 1.22
C ALA A 43 -1.45 -18.33 1.20
N ARG A 44 -1.70 -17.37 0.30
CA ARG A 44 -0.95 -16.12 0.18
C ARG A 44 -1.63 -15.01 0.99
N LEU A 45 -0.80 -14.19 1.62
CA LEU A 45 -1.20 -13.04 2.41
C LEU A 45 -0.31 -11.87 2.05
N TRP A 46 -0.91 -10.71 1.79
CA TRP A 46 -0.22 -9.47 1.54
C TRP A 46 -0.70 -8.41 2.53
N HIS A 47 0.24 -7.67 3.10
CA HIS A 47 -0.01 -6.47 3.89
C HIS A 47 0.20 -5.25 3.01
N VAL A 48 -0.86 -4.47 2.81
CA VAL A 48 -0.85 -3.25 2.01
C VAL A 48 -1.43 -2.09 2.82
N ALA A 49 -1.23 -0.87 2.33
CA ALA A 49 -1.78 0.33 2.97
C ALA A 49 -2.77 1.05 2.04
N TRP A 50 -3.75 1.74 2.64
CA TRP A 50 -4.67 2.63 1.93
C TRP A 50 -4.68 3.99 2.61
N CYS A 51 -4.64 5.06 1.81
CA CYS A 51 -4.58 6.45 2.27
C CYS A 51 -5.73 7.32 1.74
N GLY A 52 -6.90 6.71 1.48
CA GLY A 52 -8.10 7.45 1.08
C GLY A 52 -8.44 7.42 -0.42
N SER A 53 -7.61 6.79 -1.27
CA SER A 53 -7.86 6.72 -2.72
C SER A 53 -8.99 5.76 -3.08
N ALA A 54 -9.88 6.20 -3.97
CA ALA A 54 -10.92 5.35 -4.54
C ALA A 54 -10.43 4.68 -5.83
N SER A 55 -10.78 3.41 -6.05
CA SER A 55 -10.56 2.74 -7.33
C SER A 55 -11.51 3.33 -8.38
N SER A 56 -11.04 3.34 -9.64
CA SER A 56 -11.85 3.68 -10.81
C SER A 56 -12.90 2.60 -11.13
N SER A 57 -12.73 1.39 -10.60
CA SER A 57 -13.65 0.25 -10.74
C SER A 57 -14.43 0.03 -9.44
N PRO A 58 -15.76 -0.17 -9.52
CA PRO A 58 -16.61 -0.38 -8.34
C PRO A 58 -16.40 -1.73 -7.66
N SER A 59 -15.62 -2.65 -8.25
CA SER A 59 -15.43 -4.02 -7.76
C SER A 59 -13.96 -4.46 -7.69
N ALA A 60 -13.01 -3.56 -7.95
CA ALA A 60 -11.59 -3.91 -7.99
C ALA A 60 -10.74 -3.08 -7.03
N ILE A 61 -9.74 -3.73 -6.45
CA ILE A 61 -8.67 -3.03 -5.73
C ILE A 61 -7.58 -2.71 -6.73
N GLU A 62 -7.24 -1.43 -6.86
CA GLU A 62 -6.16 -1.02 -7.75
C GLU A 62 -4.84 -0.92 -7.00
N ILE A 63 -3.78 -1.39 -7.65
CA ILE A 63 -2.42 -1.33 -7.13
C ILE A 63 -1.47 -0.90 -8.25
N ALA A 64 -0.48 -0.07 -7.91
CA ALA A 64 0.56 0.33 -8.85
C ALA A 64 1.35 -0.88 -9.34
N ARG A 65 1.69 -0.92 -10.64
CA ARG A 65 2.44 -2.03 -11.26
C ARG A 65 3.72 -2.38 -10.53
N GLN A 66 4.59 -1.39 -10.32
CA GLN A 66 5.86 -1.61 -9.63
C GLN A 66 5.66 -2.18 -8.23
N TYR A 67 4.68 -1.66 -7.48
CA TYR A 67 4.39 -2.16 -6.15
C TYR A 67 3.86 -3.61 -6.16
N ALA A 68 2.96 -3.94 -7.09
CA ALA A 68 2.42 -5.29 -7.25
C ALA A 68 3.52 -6.31 -7.60
N ASP A 69 4.42 -5.94 -8.51
CA ASP A 69 5.56 -6.75 -8.92
C ASP A 69 6.51 -7.01 -7.75
N CYS A 70 6.82 -5.98 -6.94
CA CYS A 70 7.66 -6.09 -5.74
C CYS A 70 7.12 -7.08 -4.70
N ILE A 71 5.80 -7.13 -4.51
CA ILE A 71 5.17 -8.01 -3.50
C ILE A 71 4.66 -9.34 -4.08
N GLY A 72 4.89 -9.59 -5.38
CA GLY A 72 4.43 -10.80 -6.08
C GLY A 72 2.90 -10.94 -6.13
N LEU A 73 2.17 -9.83 -6.21
CA LEU A 73 0.71 -9.79 -6.37
C LEU A 73 0.34 -9.65 -7.84
N SER A 74 -0.23 -10.69 -8.42
CA SER A 74 -0.57 -10.72 -9.85
C SER A 74 -1.89 -9.99 -10.16
N ASP A 75 -1.99 -9.44 -11.38
CA ASP A 75 -3.25 -8.90 -11.90
C ASP A 75 -4.36 -9.97 -11.88
N ARG A 76 -5.59 -9.53 -11.64
CA ARG A 76 -6.80 -10.36 -11.56
C ARG A 76 -6.84 -11.35 -10.39
N THR A 77 -5.92 -11.25 -9.44
CA THR A 77 -5.96 -12.08 -8.23
C THR A 77 -7.22 -11.76 -7.44
N VAL A 78 -8.03 -12.77 -7.13
CA VAL A 78 -9.20 -12.60 -6.25
C VAL A 78 -8.74 -12.69 -4.80
N VAL A 79 -9.04 -11.66 -4.03
CA VAL A 79 -8.60 -11.51 -2.63
C VAL A 79 -9.76 -11.28 -1.68
N LYS A 80 -9.65 -11.85 -0.48
CA LYS A 80 -10.45 -11.47 0.68
C LYS A 80 -9.73 -10.34 1.40
N VAL A 81 -10.50 -9.32 1.80
CA VAL A 81 -9.97 -8.10 2.40
C VAL A 81 -10.30 -8.06 3.89
N ARG A 82 -9.31 -7.69 4.71
CA ARG A 82 -9.50 -7.39 6.14
C ARG A 82 -8.74 -6.11 6.50
N VAL A 83 -9.40 -5.18 7.19
CA VAL A 83 -8.72 -4.03 7.81
C VAL A 83 -8.08 -4.45 9.12
N VAL A 84 -6.83 -4.03 9.34
CA VAL A 84 -6.08 -4.29 10.57
C VAL A 84 -6.06 -3.02 11.41
N SER A 85 -6.81 -3.02 12.51
CA SER A 85 -7.03 -1.85 13.36
C SER A 85 -5.95 -1.65 14.45
N ASN A 86 -5.28 -2.72 14.87
CA ASN A 86 -4.28 -2.69 15.95
C ASN A 86 -2.90 -3.08 15.44
N LEU A 87 -2.31 -2.24 14.59
CA LEU A 87 -0.94 -2.44 14.11
C LEU A 87 0.05 -1.78 15.09
N PRO A 88 1.02 -2.52 15.65
CA PRO A 88 2.04 -1.92 16.50
C PRO A 88 2.91 -0.96 15.66
N LYS A 89 3.25 0.20 16.24
CA LYS A 89 4.16 1.15 15.59
C LYS A 89 5.56 0.55 15.52
N ALA A 90 6.13 0.51 14.31
CA ALA A 90 7.54 0.15 14.15
C ALA A 90 8.43 1.18 14.87
N THR A 91 9.36 0.70 15.69
CA THR A 91 10.33 1.54 16.42
C THR A 91 11.63 1.73 15.66
N LEU A 92 11.94 0.80 14.75
CA LEU A 92 13.11 0.81 13.87
C LEU A 92 12.74 0.06 12.59
N VAL A 93 13.10 0.63 11.45
CA VAL A 93 12.98 -0.01 10.13
C VAL A 93 14.35 0.11 9.46
N THR A 94 14.89 -1.00 8.99
CA THR A 94 16.12 -1.04 8.20
C THR A 94 15.74 -1.37 6.76
N ILE A 95 16.25 -0.59 5.82
CA ILE A 95 16.07 -0.79 4.39
C ILE A 95 17.44 -0.76 3.71
N GLU A 96 17.55 -1.44 2.57
CA GLU A 96 18.72 -1.38 1.71
C GLU A 96 18.29 -1.13 0.26
N PRO A 97 19.05 -0.35 -0.52
CA PRO A 97 18.90 -0.26 -1.96
C PRO A 97 18.98 -1.64 -2.65
N LEU A 98 18.24 -1.80 -3.74
CA LEU A 98 18.16 -3.08 -4.45
C LEU A 98 19.39 -3.36 -5.32
N THR A 99 19.98 -2.32 -5.90
CA THR A 99 21.11 -2.43 -6.84
C THR A 99 22.27 -1.50 -6.47
N GLU A 100 23.44 -1.72 -7.07
CA GLU A 100 24.62 -0.85 -6.92
C GLU A 100 24.34 0.58 -7.43
N ASP A 101 23.60 0.70 -8.53
CA ASP A 101 23.17 2.00 -9.04
C ASP A 101 22.24 2.72 -8.05
N ASP A 102 21.35 1.99 -7.38
CA ASP A 102 20.49 2.56 -6.32
C ASP A 102 21.31 3.05 -5.11
N TRP A 103 22.44 2.39 -4.81
CA TRP A 103 23.38 2.84 -3.78
C TRP A 103 24.04 4.17 -4.15
N GLU A 104 24.54 4.31 -5.37
CA GLU A 104 25.13 5.56 -5.85
C GLU A 104 24.11 6.71 -5.78
N ILE A 105 22.87 6.46 -6.21
CA ILE A 105 21.79 7.45 -6.14
C ILE A 105 21.51 7.85 -4.69
N LEU A 106 21.46 6.88 -3.76
CA LEU A 106 21.15 7.15 -2.35
C LEU A 106 22.29 7.92 -1.66
N GLU A 107 23.54 7.62 -1.96
CA GLU A 107 24.70 8.38 -1.46
C GLU A 107 24.63 9.85 -1.87
N LEU A 108 24.21 10.11 -3.11
CA LEU A 108 24.08 11.48 -3.66
C LEU A 108 22.81 12.20 -3.20
N ASN A 109 21.76 11.49 -2.77
CA ASN A 109 20.43 12.03 -2.49
C ASN A 109 19.86 11.63 -1.11
N SER A 110 20.72 11.32 -0.14
CA SER A 110 20.33 10.74 1.15
C SER A 110 19.23 11.52 1.89
N GLU A 111 19.29 12.86 1.90
CA GLU A 111 18.25 13.71 2.49
C GLU A 111 16.90 13.62 1.76
N LEU A 112 16.91 13.51 0.43
CA LEU A 112 15.69 13.34 -0.36
C LEU A 112 15.09 11.95 -0.16
N ALA A 113 15.94 10.91 -0.12
CA ALA A 113 15.52 9.54 0.13
C ALA A 113 14.84 9.42 1.50
N GLU A 114 15.44 9.95 2.55
CA GLU A 114 14.85 9.96 3.90
C GLU A 114 13.49 10.67 3.91
N ASN A 115 13.39 11.84 3.27
CA ASN A 115 12.13 12.57 3.18
C ASN A 115 11.03 11.80 2.44
N VAL A 116 11.36 11.08 1.37
CA VAL A 116 10.40 10.25 0.62
C VAL A 116 9.93 9.08 1.47
N ILE A 117 10.85 8.38 2.14
CA ILE A 117 10.55 7.26 3.03
C ILE A 117 9.65 7.72 4.19
N LEU A 118 10.00 8.85 4.83
CA LEU A 118 9.21 9.42 5.92
C LEU A 118 7.82 9.84 5.43
N LYS A 119 7.67 10.43 4.25
CA LYS A 119 6.35 10.78 3.70
C LYS A 119 5.46 9.56 3.44
N GLN A 120 6.04 8.41 3.12
CA GLN A 120 5.29 7.17 2.96
C GLN A 120 4.93 6.51 4.31
N GLN A 121 5.67 6.80 5.38
CA GLN A 121 5.52 6.17 6.71
C GLN A 121 4.82 7.04 7.78
N GLN A 122 4.96 8.36 7.72
CA GLN A 122 4.47 9.30 8.73
C GLN A 122 3.64 10.42 8.10
N GLN A 123 2.35 10.44 8.44
CA GLN A 123 1.59 11.69 8.52
C GLN A 123 0.68 11.65 9.75
N GLN A 124 1.23 11.95 10.93
CA GLN A 124 0.48 12.63 11.98
C GLN A 124 1.42 13.60 12.73
N PRO A 125 1.17 14.91 12.70
CA PRO A 125 1.66 15.81 13.73
C PRO A 125 0.80 15.63 15.00
N TRP A 126 1.41 15.92 16.14
CA TRP A 126 0.78 15.96 17.47
C TRP A 126 -0.51 16.78 17.52
#